data_AF-A0A6B1DFT6-F1
#
_entry.id   AF-A0A6B1DFT6-F1
#
_cell.length_a   1.000
_cell.length_b   1.000
_cell.length_c   1.000
_cell.angle_alpha   90.00
_cell.angle_beta   90.00
_cell.angle_gamma   90.00
#
_symmetry.space_group_name_H-M   'P 1'
#
loop_
_entity.id
_entity.type
_entity.pdbx_description
1 polymer ?
#
loop_
_entity_poly.entity_id
_entity_poly.type
_entity_poly.pdbx_seq_one_letter_code
_entity_poly.pdbx_strand_id
1 'polypeptide(L)'
;MERATLATNGPFWRIGLPWFLASLPAAPLAVLPHEAGHYVVYWLLDVPDLRFYPMAVGWTNIPFRTAIATGDLAAAAAIAPIRAVALAHLAGPVVTYLVVALCCWACAWWKPLPVFVAIAYLSQVRVVAGVRHIADELLGRPIPDNRVFDELQFSHLTGVPVEWPIGFGVAILAVSGTWLLRFFPSGQRAIAIPAMMAGLVTGAMLYAGVLAPWLSP
;
A
#
# COMPACT_ATOMS: atom_id res chain seq x y z
N MET A 1 44.19 7.79 2.00
CA MET A 1 43.03 6.87 2.08
C MET A 1 42.64 6.47 0.66
N GLU A 2 43.23 5.39 0.16
CA GLU A 2 42.87 4.82 -1.12
C GLU A 2 41.44 4.27 -1.04
N ARG A 3 40.53 4.81 -1.87
CA ARG A 3 39.30 4.11 -2.21
C ARG A 3 39.72 2.92 -3.05
N ALA A 4 39.95 1.78 -2.39
CA ALA A 4 40.04 0.51 -3.07
C ALA A 4 38.79 0.35 -3.94
N THR A 5 38.96 0.53 -5.24
CA THR A 5 38.06 0.09 -6.30
C THR A 5 37.98 -1.44 -6.21
N LEU A 6 37.21 -1.91 -5.23
CA LEU A 6 36.84 -3.31 -5.09
C LEU A 6 36.11 -3.70 -6.36
N ALA A 7 36.68 -4.68 -7.06
CA ALA A 7 36.16 -5.27 -8.28
C ALA A 7 34.63 -5.47 -8.19
N THR A 8 33.89 -4.73 -9.00
CA THR A 8 32.43 -4.67 -9.07
C THR A 8 31.77 -5.92 -9.65
N ASN A 9 32.52 -7.04 -9.77
CA ASN A 9 32.10 -8.21 -10.54
C ASN A 9 31.94 -9.45 -9.63
N GLY A 10 31.36 -9.28 -8.44
CA GLY A 10 30.79 -10.41 -7.72
C GLY A 10 29.72 -11.07 -8.60
N PRO A 11 29.62 -12.40 -8.67
CA PRO A 11 28.62 -13.05 -9.51
C PRO A 11 27.22 -12.63 -9.07
N PHE A 12 26.34 -12.34 -10.04
CA PHE A 12 24.98 -11.80 -9.85
C PHE A 12 24.22 -12.45 -8.68
N TRP A 13 24.35 -13.77 -8.52
CA TRP A 13 23.66 -14.54 -7.48
C TRP A 13 23.99 -14.10 -6.04
N ARG A 14 25.15 -13.50 -5.78
CA ARG A 14 25.51 -13.05 -4.41
C ARG A 14 24.64 -11.90 -3.92
N ILE A 15 24.05 -11.14 -4.82
CA ILE A 15 23.31 -9.91 -4.51
C ILE A 15 21.90 -9.99 -5.07
N GLY A 16 21.75 -10.36 -6.34
CA GLY A 16 20.43 -10.50 -6.96
C GLY A 16 19.54 -11.51 -6.24
N LEU A 17 20.04 -12.73 -5.97
CA LEU A 17 19.22 -13.79 -5.38
C LEU A 17 18.71 -13.45 -3.96
N PRO A 18 19.52 -12.95 -3.02
CA PRO A 18 19.01 -12.52 -1.71
C PRO A 18 17.95 -11.42 -1.80
N TRP A 19 18.14 -10.42 -2.65
CA TRP A 19 17.18 -9.34 -2.83
C TRP A 19 15.87 -9.82 -3.47
N PHE A 20 15.96 -10.74 -4.44
CA PHE A 20 14.79 -11.40 -5.02
C PHE A 20 14.01 -12.21 -3.98
N LEU A 21 14.67 -13.16 -3.30
CA LEU A 21 14.02 -14.06 -2.34
C LEU A 21 13.41 -13.30 -1.15
N ALA A 22 14.11 -12.30 -0.64
CA ALA A 22 13.63 -11.48 0.46
C ALA A 22 12.41 -10.63 0.08
N SER A 23 12.16 -10.42 -1.21
CA SER A 23 11.02 -9.61 -1.69
C SER A 23 9.76 -10.45 -1.93
N LEU A 24 9.88 -11.77 -2.06
CA LEU A 24 8.73 -12.67 -2.25
C LEU A 24 7.64 -12.51 -1.17
N PRO A 25 7.95 -12.46 0.14
CA PRO A 25 6.93 -12.31 1.18
C PRO A 25 6.42 -10.87 1.32
N ALA A 26 6.97 -9.89 0.60
CA ALA A 26 6.60 -8.50 0.79
C ALA A 26 5.11 -8.24 0.50
N ALA A 27 4.54 -8.92 -0.50
CA ALA A 27 3.12 -8.77 -0.86
C ALA A 27 2.16 -9.08 0.28
N PRO A 28 2.13 -10.29 0.86
CA PRO A 28 1.27 -10.56 2.01
C PRO A 28 1.60 -9.67 3.21
N LEU A 29 2.89 -9.38 3.46
CA LEU A 29 3.31 -8.57 4.61
C LEU A 29 2.98 -7.07 4.47
N ALA A 30 2.80 -6.57 3.25
CA ALA A 30 2.36 -5.19 3.00
C ALA A 30 0.84 -5.09 2.90
N VAL A 31 0.19 -6.05 2.24
CA VAL A 31 -1.25 -6.00 1.94
C VAL A 31 -2.10 -6.44 3.13
N LEU A 32 -1.76 -7.55 3.81
CA LEU A 32 -2.60 -8.04 4.91
C LEU A 32 -2.76 -7.03 6.05
N PRO A 33 -1.70 -6.35 6.54
CA PRO A 33 -1.86 -5.35 7.57
C PRO A 33 -2.74 -4.18 7.12
N HIS A 34 -2.62 -3.76 5.85
CA HIS A 34 -3.46 -2.71 5.27
C HIS A 34 -4.94 -3.11 5.32
N GLU A 35 -5.29 -4.27 4.76
CA GLU A 35 -6.68 -4.75 4.76
C GLU A 35 -7.16 -5.01 6.19
N ALA A 36 -6.29 -5.48 7.09
CA ALA A 36 -6.63 -5.69 8.49
C ALA A 36 -6.96 -4.36 9.19
N GLY A 37 -6.29 -3.26 8.82
CA GLY A 37 -6.62 -1.91 9.28
C GLY A 37 -8.06 -1.52 8.95
N HIS A 38 -8.47 -1.69 7.69
CA HIS A 38 -9.87 -1.48 7.29
C HIS A 38 -10.83 -2.36 8.08
N TYR A 39 -10.54 -3.66 8.14
CA TYR A 39 -11.41 -4.65 8.77
C TYR A 39 -11.62 -4.36 10.25
N VAL A 40 -10.56 -4.08 10.99
CA VAL A 40 -10.64 -3.78 12.43
C VAL A 40 -11.53 -2.57 12.68
N VAL A 41 -11.40 -1.51 11.88
CA VAL A 41 -12.23 -0.30 12.05
C VAL A 41 -13.69 -0.57 11.67
N TYR A 42 -13.95 -1.29 10.57
CA TYR A 42 -15.32 -1.70 10.23
C TYR A 42 -15.95 -2.57 11.33
N TRP A 43 -15.18 -3.52 11.89
CA TRP A 43 -15.61 -4.41 12.95
C TRP A 43 -15.90 -3.67 14.26
N LEU A 44 -15.01 -2.76 14.69
CA LEU A 44 -15.19 -1.95 15.89
C LEU A 44 -16.38 -0.99 15.82
N LEU A 45 -16.86 -0.70 14.61
CA LEU A 45 -17.97 0.21 14.35
C LEU A 45 -19.24 -0.54 13.94
N ASP A 46 -19.30 -1.84 14.24
CA ASP A 46 -20.45 -2.73 14.05
C ASP A 46 -21.03 -2.68 12.63
N VAL A 47 -20.16 -2.53 11.63
CA VAL A 47 -20.59 -2.49 10.24
C VAL A 47 -21.02 -3.90 9.79
N PRO A 48 -22.27 -4.08 9.30
CA PRO A 48 -22.83 -5.40 9.04
C PRO A 48 -22.22 -6.05 7.79
N ASP A 49 -22.34 -7.38 7.70
CA ASP A 49 -21.91 -8.22 6.56
C ASP A 49 -20.43 -8.10 6.18
N LEU A 50 -19.59 -7.75 7.16
CA LEU A 50 -18.15 -7.59 6.97
C LEU A 50 -17.46 -8.93 6.71
N ARG A 51 -16.69 -9.01 5.63
CA ARG A 51 -15.82 -10.16 5.33
C ARG A 51 -14.39 -9.71 5.12
N PHE A 52 -13.45 -10.44 5.70
CA PHE A 52 -12.03 -10.23 5.43
C PHE A 52 -11.60 -11.07 4.23
N TYR A 53 -11.16 -10.41 3.15
CA TYR A 53 -10.44 -11.07 2.07
C TYR A 53 -8.96 -10.67 2.15
N PRO A 54 -8.02 -11.57 1.82
CA PRO A 54 -6.59 -11.29 1.87
C PRO A 54 -6.13 -10.10 0.99
N MET A 55 -6.96 -9.67 0.04
CA MET A 55 -6.69 -8.55 -0.88
C MET A 55 -7.71 -7.41 -0.79
N ALA A 56 -8.74 -7.54 0.06
CA ALA A 56 -9.81 -6.56 0.17
C ALA A 56 -10.64 -6.78 1.44
N VAL A 57 -11.28 -5.73 1.94
CA VAL A 57 -12.36 -5.91 2.90
C VAL A 57 -13.70 -5.91 2.17
N GLY A 58 -14.39 -7.04 2.29
CA GLY A 58 -15.71 -7.28 1.74
C GLY A 58 -16.77 -6.54 2.53
N TRP A 59 -16.93 -5.27 2.23
CA TRP A 59 -18.11 -4.51 2.62
C TRP A 59 -18.61 -3.70 1.42
N THR A 60 -19.35 -4.41 0.58
CA THR A 60 -19.97 -3.89 -0.65
C THR A 60 -21.47 -3.74 -0.43
N ASN A 61 -21.87 -2.87 0.50
CA ASN A 61 -23.27 -2.51 0.67
C ASN A 61 -23.70 -1.60 -0.49
N ILE A 62 -24.23 -2.20 -1.55
CA ILE A 62 -24.72 -1.50 -2.75
C ILE A 62 -25.73 -0.40 -2.36
N PRO A 63 -26.73 -0.65 -1.49
CA PRO A 63 -27.63 0.40 -1.02
C PRO A 63 -26.93 1.62 -0.42
N PHE A 64 -25.94 1.43 0.46
CA PHE A 64 -25.16 2.53 1.05
C PHE A 64 -24.44 3.33 -0.03
N ARG A 65 -23.76 2.62 -0.95
CA ARG A 65 -23.01 3.25 -2.05
C ARG A 65 -23.94 4.01 -3.00
N THR A 66 -25.12 3.49 -3.28
CA THR A 66 -26.13 4.18 -4.10
C THR A 66 -26.62 5.44 -3.40
N ALA A 67 -26.95 5.36 -2.11
CA ALA A 67 -27.40 6.51 -1.34
C ALA A 67 -26.36 7.63 -1.29
N ILE A 68 -25.08 7.27 -1.08
CA ILE A 68 -23.96 8.21 -1.17
C ILE A 68 -23.84 8.82 -2.58
N ALA A 69 -23.97 7.99 -3.65
CA ALA A 69 -23.90 8.45 -5.04
C ALA A 69 -24.99 9.47 -5.39
N THR A 70 -26.20 9.28 -4.85
CA THR A 70 -27.36 10.14 -5.10
C THR A 70 -27.42 11.32 -4.13
N GLY A 71 -26.45 11.48 -3.23
CA GLY A 71 -26.42 12.53 -2.21
C GLY A 71 -27.44 12.34 -1.08
N ASP A 72 -28.08 11.17 -0.97
CA ASP A 72 -29.02 10.84 0.10
C ASP A 72 -28.28 10.37 1.34
N LEU A 73 -27.69 11.34 2.06
CA LEU A 73 -26.92 11.07 3.27
C LEU A 73 -27.79 10.52 4.41
N ALA A 74 -29.10 10.78 4.40
CA ALA A 74 -30.01 10.25 5.41
C ALA A 74 -30.23 8.75 5.21
N ALA A 75 -30.49 8.31 3.97
CA ALA A 75 -30.58 6.89 3.65
C ALA A 75 -29.24 6.16 3.87
N ALA A 76 -28.12 6.80 3.55
CA ALA A 76 -26.79 6.23 3.82
C ALA A 76 -26.55 6.06 5.33
N ALA A 77 -26.82 7.09 6.14
CA ALA A 77 -26.63 7.05 7.58
C ALA A 77 -27.55 6.04 8.30
N ALA A 78 -28.71 5.73 7.72
CA ALA A 78 -29.61 4.68 8.22
C ALA A 78 -29.04 3.27 8.04
N ILE A 79 -28.10 3.08 7.10
CA ILE A 79 -27.45 1.79 6.85
C ILE A 79 -26.16 1.66 7.67
N ALA A 80 -25.31 2.69 7.65
CA ALA A 80 -24.07 2.71 8.43
C ALA A 80 -23.65 4.16 8.76
N PRO A 81 -22.98 4.41 9.90
CA PRO A 81 -22.51 5.74 10.23
C PRO A 81 -21.46 6.23 9.21
N ILE A 82 -21.76 7.29 8.46
CA ILE A 82 -20.89 7.79 7.36
C ILE A 82 -19.46 8.07 7.84
N ARG A 83 -19.31 8.65 9.05
CA ARG A 83 -17.99 8.91 9.65
C ARG A 83 -17.24 7.63 9.98
N ALA A 84 -17.94 6.58 10.40
CA ALA A 84 -17.32 5.29 10.69
C ALA A 84 -16.74 4.66 9.43
N VAL A 85 -17.51 4.73 8.34
CA VAL A 85 -17.11 4.23 7.03
C VAL A 85 -15.91 5.02 6.48
N ALA A 86 -15.94 6.34 6.62
CA ALA A 86 -14.81 7.18 6.24
C ALA A 86 -13.54 6.83 7.02
N LEU A 87 -13.64 6.68 8.34
CA LEU A 87 -12.51 6.27 9.18
C LEU A 87 -11.97 4.89 8.78
N ALA A 88 -12.87 3.96 8.43
CA ALA A 88 -12.48 2.64 7.96
C ALA A 88 -11.67 2.75 6.66
N HIS A 89 -12.09 3.57 5.69
CA HIS A 89 -11.30 3.83 4.48
C HIS A 89 -9.92 4.47 4.78
N LEU A 90 -9.81 5.34 5.79
CA LEU A 90 -8.50 5.89 6.16
C LEU A 90 -7.59 4.88 6.89
N ALA A 91 -8.17 3.87 7.54
CA ALA A 91 -7.45 2.97 8.42
C ALA A 91 -6.37 2.14 7.72
N GLY A 92 -6.66 1.59 6.53
CA GLY A 92 -5.69 0.82 5.75
C GLY A 92 -4.45 1.63 5.35
N PRO A 93 -4.60 2.82 4.75
CA PRO A 93 -3.51 3.75 4.51
C PRO A 93 -2.70 4.11 5.77
N VAL A 94 -3.37 4.38 6.90
CA VAL A 94 -2.67 4.67 8.17
C VAL A 94 -1.82 3.48 8.62
N VAL A 95 -2.36 2.26 8.60
CA VAL A 95 -1.57 1.05 8.93
C VAL A 95 -0.41 0.87 7.97
N THR A 96 -0.59 1.17 6.69
CA THR A 96 0.49 1.13 5.69
C THR A 96 1.62 2.09 6.05
N TYR A 97 1.30 3.31 6.49
CA TYR A 97 2.30 4.27 6.93
C TYR A 97 3.04 3.80 8.19
N LEU A 98 2.33 3.17 9.12
CA LEU A 98 2.96 2.55 10.30
C LEU A 98 3.91 1.41 9.90
N VAL A 99 3.51 0.54 8.96
CA VAL A 99 4.37 -0.53 8.43
C VAL A 99 5.63 0.05 7.77
N VAL A 100 5.49 1.10 6.96
CA VAL A 100 6.64 1.79 6.35
C VAL A 100 7.56 2.39 7.42
N ALA A 101 7.00 3.07 8.42
CA ALA A 101 7.76 3.66 9.52
C ALA A 101 8.51 2.58 10.33
N LEU A 102 7.88 1.45 10.62
CA LEU A 102 8.50 0.31 11.30
C LEU A 102 9.62 -0.33 10.46
N CYS A 103 9.42 -0.50 9.16
CA CYS A 103 10.47 -0.99 8.26
C CYS A 103 11.66 -0.03 8.21
N CYS A 104 11.39 1.28 8.17
CA CYS A 104 12.44 2.29 8.24
C CYS A 104 13.18 2.20 9.58
N TRP A 105 12.46 2.18 10.70
CA TRP A 105 13.07 2.02 12.01
C TRP A 105 13.93 0.75 12.12
N ALA A 106 13.44 -0.39 11.63
CA ALA A 106 14.16 -1.67 11.62
C ALA A 106 15.46 -1.60 10.78
N CYS A 107 15.42 -0.95 9.61
CA CYS A 107 16.60 -0.71 8.79
C CYS A 107 17.64 0.18 9.49
N ALA A 108 17.20 1.12 10.33
CA ALA A 108 18.08 2.03 11.06
C ALA A 108 18.75 1.38 12.29
N TRP A 109 17.99 0.56 13.03
CA TRP A 109 18.41 0.08 14.36
C TRP A 109 19.00 -1.32 14.38
N TRP A 110 18.66 -2.18 13.43
CA TRP A 110 19.15 -3.55 13.40
C TRP A 110 20.19 -3.73 12.29
N LYS A 111 19.75 -4.29 11.17
CA LYS A 111 20.53 -4.40 9.93
C LYS A 111 19.55 -4.15 8.79
N PRO A 112 19.99 -3.50 7.71
CA PRO A 112 19.16 -3.32 6.53
C PRO A 112 18.96 -4.66 5.84
N LEU A 113 17.96 -5.41 6.29
CA LEU A 113 17.55 -6.64 5.63
C LEU A 113 16.75 -6.26 4.38
N PRO A 114 17.06 -6.85 3.21
CA PRO A 114 16.36 -6.58 1.97
C PRO A 114 14.83 -6.70 2.08
N VAL A 115 14.33 -7.57 2.97
CA VAL A 115 12.90 -7.78 3.22
C VAL A 115 12.20 -6.51 3.72
N PHE A 116 12.81 -5.75 4.65
CA PHE A 116 12.19 -4.52 5.17
C PHE A 116 12.14 -3.43 4.11
N VAL A 117 13.18 -3.34 3.27
CA VAL A 117 13.21 -2.42 2.14
C VAL A 117 12.12 -2.79 1.13
N ALA A 118 12.00 -4.07 0.80
CA ALA A 118 10.99 -4.58 -0.14
C ALA A 118 9.55 -4.35 0.37
N ILE A 119 9.27 -4.67 1.64
CA ILE A 119 7.95 -4.41 2.27
C ILE A 119 7.63 -2.92 2.19
N ALA A 120 8.56 -2.06 2.61
CA ALA A 120 8.30 -0.61 2.64
C ALA A 120 8.03 -0.04 1.24
N TYR A 121 8.79 -0.42 0.22
CA TYR A 121 8.51 0.03 -1.16
C TYR A 121 7.18 -0.51 -1.66
N LEU A 122 6.86 -1.78 -1.41
CA LEU A 122 5.60 -2.35 -1.88
C LEU A 122 4.39 -1.71 -1.18
N SER A 123 4.46 -1.49 0.13
CA SER A 123 3.47 -0.74 0.90
C SER A 123 3.16 0.63 0.28
N GLN A 124 4.17 1.28 -0.33
CA GLN A 124 4.02 2.59 -0.95
C GLN A 124 3.49 2.54 -2.40
N VAL A 125 3.52 1.38 -3.08
CA VAL A 125 2.96 1.23 -4.44
C VAL A 125 1.46 1.58 -4.45
N ARG A 126 0.76 1.53 -3.32
CA ARG A 126 -0.65 1.95 -3.24
C ARG A 126 -0.88 3.45 -3.48
N VAL A 127 0.16 4.29 -3.35
CA VAL A 127 0.12 5.71 -3.75
C VAL A 127 -0.02 5.88 -5.28
N VAL A 128 0.06 4.81 -6.06
CA VAL A 128 -0.29 4.80 -7.51
C VAL A 128 -1.74 5.26 -7.73
N ALA A 129 -2.64 5.09 -6.75
CA ALA A 129 -3.97 5.71 -6.75
C ALA A 129 -3.89 7.24 -6.95
N GLY A 130 -3.01 7.89 -6.18
CA GLY A 130 -2.74 9.31 -6.28
C GLY A 130 -2.09 9.70 -7.60
N VAL A 131 -1.18 8.88 -8.13
CA VAL A 131 -0.57 9.11 -9.46
C VAL A 131 -1.63 9.08 -10.56
N ARG A 132 -2.56 8.12 -10.52
CA ARG A 132 -3.65 8.03 -11.48
C ARG A 132 -4.60 9.21 -11.37
N HIS A 133 -4.99 9.59 -10.15
CA HIS A 133 -5.85 10.73 -9.92
C HIS A 133 -5.23 12.04 -10.46
N ILE A 134 -3.97 12.32 -10.12
CA ILE A 134 -3.22 13.47 -10.62
C ILE A 134 -3.12 13.43 -12.16
N ALA A 135 -2.87 12.26 -12.75
CA ALA A 135 -2.79 12.12 -14.20
C ALA A 135 -4.14 12.40 -14.88
N ASP A 136 -5.25 11.90 -14.32
CA ASP A 136 -6.59 12.14 -14.87
C ASP A 136 -6.96 13.64 -14.77
N GLU A 137 -6.64 14.32 -13.66
CA GLU A 137 -6.82 15.77 -13.52
C GLU A 137 -5.99 16.57 -14.54
N LEU A 138 -4.69 16.28 -14.65
CA LEU A 138 -3.79 16.96 -15.59
C LEU A 138 -4.21 16.78 -17.05
N LEU A 139 -4.82 15.63 -17.37
CA LEU A 139 -5.31 15.32 -18.72
C LEU A 139 -6.75 15.82 -18.96
N GLY A 140 -7.36 16.51 -17.99
CA GLY A 140 -8.74 16.97 -18.07
C GLY A 140 -9.74 15.82 -18.23
N ARG A 141 -9.38 14.61 -17.81
CA ARG A 141 -10.25 13.44 -17.89
C ARG A 141 -11.21 13.48 -16.71
N PRO A 142 -12.47 13.06 -16.89
CA PRO A 142 -13.35 12.86 -15.76
C PRO A 142 -12.68 11.86 -14.82
N ILE A 143 -12.46 12.28 -13.57
CA ILE A 143 -11.97 11.40 -12.52
C ILE A 143 -13.00 10.26 -12.47
N PRO A 144 -12.62 9.01 -12.77
CA PRO A 144 -13.57 7.92 -12.72
C PRO A 144 -14.16 7.90 -11.32
N ASP A 145 -15.44 7.57 -11.18
CA ASP A 145 -16.04 7.20 -9.89
C ASP A 145 -15.49 5.82 -9.47
N ASN A 146 -14.16 5.67 -9.47
CA ASN A 146 -13.44 4.47 -9.11
C ASN A 146 -13.31 4.45 -7.59
N ARG A 147 -14.42 4.05 -6.96
CA ARG A 147 -14.58 3.77 -5.53
C ARG A 147 -13.69 2.64 -4.98
N VAL A 148 -12.63 2.33 -5.70
CA VAL A 148 -11.61 1.32 -5.43
C VAL A 148 -10.49 1.90 -4.58
N PHE A 149 -10.29 3.23 -4.58
CA PHE A 149 -9.20 3.86 -3.84
C PHE A 149 -9.68 4.49 -2.53
N ASP A 150 -8.97 4.19 -1.46
CA ASP A 150 -9.33 4.57 -0.10
C ASP A 150 -9.31 6.07 0.15
N GLU A 151 -8.30 6.78 -0.38
CA GLU A 151 -8.17 8.23 -0.24
C GLU A 151 -9.32 8.98 -0.92
N LEU A 152 -9.79 8.49 -2.07
CA LEU A 152 -10.93 9.06 -2.78
C LEU A 152 -12.25 8.81 -2.01
N GLN A 153 -12.45 7.59 -1.51
CA GLN A 153 -13.62 7.27 -0.69
C GLN A 153 -13.66 8.10 0.59
N PHE A 154 -12.53 8.22 1.28
CA PHE A 154 -12.41 9.07 2.47
C PHE A 154 -12.79 10.53 2.17
N SER A 155 -12.21 11.10 1.11
CA SER A 155 -12.44 12.49 0.71
C SER A 155 -13.90 12.74 0.36
N HIS A 156 -14.51 11.83 -0.40
CA HIS A 156 -15.91 11.91 -0.77
C HIS A 156 -16.86 11.86 0.44
N LEU A 157 -16.60 10.97 1.40
CA LEU A 157 -17.46 10.78 2.58
C LEU A 157 -17.30 11.88 3.63
N THR A 158 -16.17 12.58 3.65
CA THR A 158 -15.87 13.61 4.67
C THR A 158 -15.94 15.04 4.14
N GLY A 159 -15.89 15.22 2.82
CA GLY A 159 -15.72 16.52 2.18
C GLY A 159 -14.30 17.09 2.30
N VAL A 160 -13.34 16.33 2.82
CA VAL A 160 -11.93 16.73 2.83
C VAL A 160 -11.41 16.77 1.39
N PRO A 161 -10.66 17.82 0.98
CA PRO A 161 -10.06 17.87 -0.35
C PRO A 161 -9.14 16.69 -0.60
N VAL A 162 -9.28 16.04 -1.74
CA VAL A 162 -8.57 14.80 -2.12
C VAL A 162 -7.04 14.96 -2.18
N GLU A 163 -6.58 16.18 -2.43
CA GLU A 163 -5.18 16.55 -2.48
C GLU A 163 -4.49 16.36 -1.13
N TRP A 164 -5.22 16.40 -0.03
CA TRP A 164 -4.68 16.25 1.32
C TRP A 164 -4.22 14.81 1.60
N PRO A 165 -5.09 13.78 1.54
CA PRO A 165 -4.65 12.40 1.75
C PRO A 165 -3.67 11.93 0.68
N ILE A 166 -3.86 12.31 -0.60
CA ILE A 166 -2.91 11.98 -1.67
C ILE A 166 -1.56 12.64 -1.43
N GLY A 167 -1.55 13.95 -1.15
CA GLY A 167 -0.32 14.71 -0.90
C GLY A 167 0.46 14.19 0.29
N PHE A 168 -0.24 13.77 1.35
CA PHE A 168 0.38 13.11 2.49
C PHE A 168 1.01 11.77 2.11
N GLY A 169 0.30 10.92 1.37
CA GLY A 169 0.84 9.66 0.85
C GLY A 169 2.07 9.85 -0.03
N VAL A 170 2.05 10.84 -0.93
CA VAL A 170 3.18 11.21 -1.79
C VAL A 170 4.36 11.71 -0.96
N ALA A 171 4.14 12.53 0.06
CA ALA A 171 5.18 13.01 0.96
C ALA A 171 5.86 11.84 1.70
N ILE A 172 5.08 10.89 2.21
CA ILE A 172 5.62 9.67 2.85
C ILE A 172 6.44 8.87 1.85
N LEU A 173 5.93 8.61 0.64
CA LEU A 173 6.65 7.91 -0.43
C LEU A 173 7.98 8.61 -0.76
N ALA A 174 7.97 9.93 -0.94
CA ALA A 174 9.16 10.69 -1.28
C ALA A 174 10.22 10.65 -0.16
N VAL A 175 9.82 10.91 1.09
CA VAL A 175 10.72 10.95 2.24
C VAL A 175 11.26 9.56 2.56
N SER A 176 10.38 8.58 2.75
CA SER A 176 10.80 7.22 3.12
C SER A 176 11.48 6.50 1.97
N GLY A 177 10.99 6.64 0.73
CA GLY A 177 11.61 6.07 -0.46
C GLY A 177 13.02 6.60 -0.69
N THR A 178 13.23 7.91 -0.60
CA THR A 178 14.58 8.51 -0.71
C THR A 178 15.50 8.03 0.42
N TRP A 179 14.97 7.95 1.64
CA TRP A 179 15.70 7.46 2.80
C TRP A 179 16.07 5.98 2.65
N LEU A 180 15.20 5.14 2.09
CA LEU A 180 15.44 3.71 1.88
C LEU A 180 16.54 3.43 0.84
N LEU A 181 16.73 4.33 -0.14
CA LEU A 181 17.77 4.18 -1.17
C LEU A 181 19.19 4.02 -0.60
N ARG A 182 19.43 4.54 0.61
CA ARG A 182 20.74 4.43 1.28
C ARG A 182 21.08 3.01 1.75
N PHE A 183 20.09 2.12 1.83
CA PHE A 183 20.27 0.74 2.28
C PHE A 183 20.51 -0.26 1.16
N PHE A 184 20.38 0.15 -0.10
CA PHE A 184 20.85 -0.69 -1.20
C PHE A 184 22.39 -0.69 -1.28
N PRO A 185 23.02 -1.82 -1.67
CA PRO A 185 24.47 -1.92 -1.76
C PRO A 185 25.03 -0.90 -2.74
N SER A 186 25.90 0.01 -2.26
CA SER A 186 26.57 1.01 -3.10
C SER A 186 27.39 0.33 -4.19
N GLY A 187 27.23 0.79 -5.44
CA GLY A 187 27.90 0.20 -6.61
C GLY A 187 27.22 -1.04 -7.20
N GLN A 188 26.20 -1.61 -6.54
CA GLN A 188 25.48 -2.80 -7.03
C GLN A 188 23.95 -2.60 -7.04
N ARG A 189 23.50 -1.35 -6.91
CA ARG A 189 22.08 -0.96 -6.97
C ARG A 189 21.40 -1.41 -8.27
N ALA A 190 22.14 -1.36 -9.38
CA ALA A 190 21.66 -1.81 -10.69
C ALA A 190 21.32 -3.30 -10.75
N ILE A 191 21.82 -4.10 -9.79
CA ILE A 191 21.48 -5.52 -9.65
C ILE A 191 20.39 -5.70 -8.57
N ALA A 192 20.59 -5.08 -7.41
CA ALA A 192 19.71 -5.26 -6.26
C ALA A 192 18.29 -4.73 -6.51
N ILE A 193 18.14 -3.56 -7.15
CA ILE A 193 16.82 -2.95 -7.39
C ILE A 193 16.00 -3.80 -8.38
N PRO A 194 16.49 -4.16 -9.58
CA PRO A 194 15.70 -5.01 -10.48
C PRO A 194 15.39 -6.39 -9.89
N ALA A 195 16.32 -6.98 -9.13
CA ALA A 195 16.07 -8.26 -8.48
C ALA A 195 14.98 -8.17 -7.39
N MET A 196 15.00 -7.10 -6.59
CA MET A 196 13.94 -6.78 -5.64
C MET A 196 12.59 -6.63 -6.36
N MET A 197 12.53 -5.81 -7.42
CA MET A 197 11.31 -5.57 -8.20
C MET A 197 10.77 -6.87 -8.83
N ALA A 198 11.65 -7.70 -9.38
CA ALA A 198 11.25 -9.02 -9.89
C ALA A 198 10.66 -9.90 -8.79
N GLY A 199 11.30 -9.94 -7.61
CA GLY A 199 10.80 -10.68 -6.45
C GLY A 199 9.47 -10.13 -5.93
N LEU A 200 9.28 -8.81 -5.91
CA LEU A 200 8.01 -8.16 -5.56
C LEU A 200 6.89 -8.58 -6.53
N VAL A 201 7.13 -8.51 -7.83
CA VAL A 201 6.14 -8.90 -8.86
C VAL A 201 5.80 -10.39 -8.74
N THR A 202 6.81 -11.26 -8.64
CA THR A 202 6.60 -12.70 -8.47
C THR A 202 5.84 -12.99 -7.17
N GLY A 203 6.23 -12.37 -6.05
CA GLY A 203 5.55 -12.50 -4.77
C GLY A 203 4.09 -12.05 -4.81
N ALA A 204 3.81 -10.92 -5.46
CA ALA A 204 2.44 -10.42 -5.64
C ALA A 204 1.61 -11.36 -6.51
N MET A 205 2.15 -11.89 -7.61
CA MET A 205 1.46 -12.86 -8.46
C MET A 205 1.16 -14.17 -7.72
N LEU A 206 2.13 -14.70 -6.97
CA LEU A 206 1.95 -15.90 -6.14
C LEU A 206 0.90 -15.66 -5.05
N TYR A 207 0.97 -14.50 -4.40
CA TYR A 207 0.01 -14.14 -3.37
C TYR A 207 -1.40 -14.01 -3.93
N ALA A 208 -1.61 -13.19 -4.96
CA ALA A 208 -2.93 -12.96 -5.53
C ALA A 208 -3.50 -14.19 -6.26
N GLY A 209 -2.66 -14.95 -6.97
CA GLY A 209 -3.09 -16.06 -7.81
C GLY A 209 -3.20 -17.40 -7.09
N VAL A 210 -2.43 -17.61 -6.02
CA VAL A 210 -2.35 -18.91 -5.32
C VAL A 210 -2.75 -18.79 -3.86
N LEU A 211 -2.08 -17.94 -3.08
CA LEU A 211 -2.29 -17.92 -1.62
C LEU A 211 -3.60 -17.26 -1.21
N ALA A 212 -3.93 -16.10 -1.75
CA ALA A 212 -5.13 -15.34 -1.40
C ALA A 212 -6.42 -16.13 -1.67
N PRO A 213 -6.61 -16.79 -2.84
CA PRO A 213 -7.79 -17.62 -3.07
C PRO A 213 -7.95 -18.77 -2.07
N TRP A 214 -6.85 -19.33 -1.56
CA TRP A 214 -6.88 -20.39 -0.54
C TRP A 214 -7.20 -19.86 0.86
N LEU A 215 -6.82 -18.61 1.16
CA LEU A 215 -7.04 -17.98 2.45
C LEU A 215 -8.44 -17.34 2.59
N SER A 216 -9.18 -17.15 1.49
CA SER A 216 -10.58 -16.71 1.50
C SER A 216 -11.51 -17.72 0.82
N PRO A 217 -11.95 -18.77 1.52
CA PRO A 217 -13.01 -19.66 1.04
C PRO A 217 -14.37 -18.97 0.95
#